data_AF-A0A6N7PW10-F1
#
_entry.id   AF-A0A6N7PW10-F1
#
_cell.length_a   1.000
_cell.length_b   1.000
_cell.length_c   1.000
_cell.angle_alpha   90.00
_cell.angle_beta   90.00
_cell.angle_gamma   90.00
#
_symmetry.space_group_name_H-M   'P 1'
#
loop_
_entity.id
_entity.type
_entity.pdbx_description
1 polymer ?
#
loop_
_entity_poly.entity_id
_entity_poly.type
_entity_poly.pdbx_seq_one_letter_code
_entity_poly.pdbx_strand_id
1 'polypeptide(L)'
;MMRHVIPSVIVAMSFTMVAGCVTSIEEPTDEASQGVVQCEDNPPLVTRTQGFWQNHSCVVKGDATGVPLVPIALGASVSLDKPSAVYAYLDAPTQGNKQLILGHQLVASKLNAKAFGIGNVEFADYNADGVLETVNQLLDIADGLYDAGSSTDRVKMATILDKLNNTGTEEELYFDPTCKSAPVLPPPACE
;
A
#
# COMPACT_ATOMS: atom_id res chain seq x y z
N MET A 1 -20.95 -20.70 58.29
CA MET A 1 -19.83 -21.66 58.18
C MET A 1 -18.62 -20.87 57.70
N MET A 2 -17.79 -20.39 58.63
CA MET A 2 -16.52 -20.99 59.08
C MET A 2 -15.41 -20.90 58.03
N ARG A 3 -14.43 -20.04 58.37
CA ARG A 3 -13.09 -19.84 57.79
C ARG A 3 -12.44 -21.16 57.39
N HIS A 4 -11.62 -21.16 56.34
CA HIS A 4 -10.31 -21.83 56.34
C HIS A 4 -9.30 -20.97 55.57
N VAL A 5 -8.28 -20.55 56.33
CA VAL A 5 -7.02 -19.94 55.88
C VAL A 5 -6.02 -21.09 55.80
N ILE A 6 -5.21 -21.17 54.74
CA ILE A 6 -3.92 -21.87 54.77
C ILE A 6 -2.87 -20.98 54.10
N PRO A 7 -1.86 -20.49 54.84
CA PRO A 7 -0.69 -19.80 54.31
C PRO A 7 0.47 -20.79 54.11
N SER A 8 1.41 -20.50 53.21
CA SER A 8 2.81 -20.98 53.17
C SER A 8 3.34 -20.87 51.74
N VAL A 9 4.60 -20.57 51.41
CA VAL A 9 5.84 -20.34 52.17
C VAL A 9 6.76 -19.55 51.23
N ILE A 10 7.51 -18.61 51.79
CA ILE A 10 8.59 -17.87 51.12
C ILE A 10 9.83 -18.76 51.09
N VAL A 11 10.47 -18.91 49.92
CA VAL A 11 11.88 -19.34 49.83
C VAL A 11 12.66 -18.21 49.18
N ALA A 12 13.43 -17.52 50.01
CA ALA A 12 14.47 -16.59 49.59
C ALA A 12 15.71 -17.39 49.19
N MET A 13 16.20 -17.19 47.97
CA MET A 13 17.57 -17.57 47.61
C MET A 13 18.36 -16.28 47.37
N SER A 14 19.22 -15.96 48.34
CA SER A 14 20.30 -15.00 48.17
C SER A 14 21.39 -15.63 47.31
N PHE A 15 21.85 -14.90 46.29
CA PHE A 15 23.18 -15.10 45.73
C PHE A 15 23.96 -13.80 45.77
N THR A 16 25.10 -13.88 46.45
CA THR A 16 26.06 -12.82 46.71
C THR A 16 26.84 -12.47 45.44
N MET A 17 27.23 -11.20 45.39
CA MET A 17 27.92 -10.46 44.34
C MET A 17 29.20 -11.12 43.79
N VAL A 18 29.49 -10.86 42.51
CA VAL A 18 30.87 -10.72 42.03
C VAL A 18 31.05 -9.30 41.50
N ALA A 19 31.90 -8.56 42.18
CA ALA A 19 32.43 -7.28 41.73
C ALA A 19 33.40 -7.52 40.57
N GLY A 20 33.18 -6.84 39.45
CA GLY A 20 34.07 -6.83 38.29
C GLY A 20 34.16 -5.41 37.74
N CYS A 21 35.28 -4.76 38.04
CA CYS A 21 35.83 -3.48 37.61
C CYS A 21 35.04 -2.58 36.65
N VAL A 22 34.84 -1.34 37.13
CA VAL A 22 34.69 -0.12 36.35
C VAL A 22 35.92 0.08 35.47
N THR A 23 35.72 0.22 34.16
CA THR A 23 36.56 1.04 33.29
C THR A 23 35.64 2.06 32.63
N SER A 24 35.69 3.31 33.08
CA SER A 24 35.18 4.44 32.32
C SER A 24 36.12 4.69 31.14
N ILE A 25 35.60 4.59 29.93
CA ILE A 25 36.11 5.25 28.73
C ILE A 25 34.91 5.95 28.09
N GLU A 26 35.17 7.14 27.58
CA GLU A 26 34.26 8.22 27.21
C GLU A 26 33.26 7.88 26.06
N GLU A 27 32.14 8.61 26.04
CA GLU A 27 31.14 8.78 24.96
C GLU A 27 31.76 9.15 23.58
N PRO A 28 30.98 9.34 22.50
CA PRO A 28 29.77 8.66 22.00
C PRO A 28 29.97 8.23 20.53
N THR A 29 29.33 7.15 20.06
CA THR A 29 29.21 6.94 18.60
C THR A 29 27.82 6.46 18.23
N ASP A 30 27.18 7.28 17.38
CA ASP A 30 26.12 6.95 16.45
C ASP A 30 26.07 5.45 16.11
N GLU A 31 25.08 4.76 16.65
CA GLU A 31 24.46 3.67 15.92
C GLU A 31 23.02 4.09 15.64
N ALA A 32 22.86 4.76 14.50
CA ALA A 32 21.63 4.64 13.74
C ALA A 32 21.40 3.13 13.56
N SER A 33 20.57 2.54 14.43
CA SER A 33 20.01 1.23 14.18
C SER A 33 19.16 1.39 12.93
N GLN A 34 19.79 1.13 11.79
CA GLN A 34 19.09 0.80 10.58
C GLN A 34 18.35 -0.50 10.92
N GLY A 35 17.11 -0.33 11.38
CA GLY A 35 16.19 -1.43 11.61
C GLY A 35 16.23 -2.28 10.35
N VAL A 36 16.65 -3.53 10.52
CA VAL A 36 16.55 -4.54 9.47
C VAL A 36 15.08 -4.54 9.05
N VAL A 37 14.80 -4.10 7.82
CA VAL A 37 13.45 -4.14 7.26
C VAL A 37 13.10 -5.62 7.14
N GLN A 38 12.39 -6.15 8.13
CA GLN A 38 11.87 -7.49 8.09
C GLN A 38 10.67 -7.46 7.16
N CYS A 39 10.82 -8.02 5.96
CA CYS A 39 9.70 -8.29 5.08
C CYS A 39 8.80 -9.28 5.82
N GLU A 40 7.62 -8.82 6.25
CA GLU A 40 6.61 -9.74 6.75
C GLU A 40 6.21 -10.69 5.62
N ASP A 41 6.00 -11.97 5.91
CA ASP A 41 5.66 -12.99 4.90
C ASP A 41 4.33 -12.69 4.18
N ASN A 42 3.59 -11.67 4.63
CA ASN A 42 2.42 -11.13 3.95
C ASN A 42 2.06 -9.73 4.51
N PRO A 43 2.68 -8.64 4.02
CA PRO A 43 2.36 -7.30 4.50
C PRO A 43 0.89 -6.97 4.22
N PRO A 44 0.23 -6.14 5.05
CA PRO A 44 -1.15 -5.75 4.81
C PRO A 44 -1.29 -5.09 3.43
N LEU A 45 -2.36 -5.46 2.71
CA LEU A 45 -2.66 -4.89 1.40
C LEU A 45 -3.12 -3.44 1.59
N VAL A 46 -2.24 -2.47 1.33
CA VAL A 46 -2.59 -1.03 1.39
C VAL A 46 -3.10 -0.56 0.02
N THR A 47 -4.31 -0.03 -0.03
CA THR A 47 -4.89 0.54 -1.27
C THR A 47 -5.69 1.81 -1.01
N ARG A 48 -5.93 2.60 -2.05
CA ARG A 48 -6.73 3.81 -2.01
C ARG A 48 -7.67 3.91 -3.21
N THR A 49 -8.85 4.48 -2.97
CA THR A 49 -9.88 4.64 -4.00
C THR A 49 -9.54 5.74 -4.99
N GLN A 50 -10.22 5.74 -6.14
CA GLN A 50 -10.16 6.86 -7.09
C GLN A 50 -10.46 8.23 -6.43
N GLY A 51 -11.39 8.26 -5.46
CA GLY A 51 -11.74 9.49 -4.74
C GLY A 51 -10.62 9.98 -3.84
N PHE A 52 -9.83 9.09 -3.25
CA PHE A 52 -8.61 9.49 -2.54
C PHE A 52 -7.62 10.14 -3.52
N TRP A 53 -7.28 9.46 -4.62
CA TRP A 53 -6.27 9.96 -5.57
C TRP A 53 -6.68 11.26 -6.25
N GLN A 54 -7.96 11.45 -6.54
CA GLN A 54 -8.51 12.70 -7.06
C GLN A 54 -8.26 13.87 -6.10
N ASN A 55 -8.38 13.65 -4.79
CA ASN A 55 -8.29 14.72 -3.79
C ASN A 55 -6.88 14.94 -3.21
N HIS A 56 -5.89 14.11 -3.56
CA HIS A 56 -4.54 14.15 -3.02
C HIS A 56 -3.47 14.35 -4.10
N SER A 57 -3.62 15.40 -4.90
CA SER A 57 -2.72 15.70 -6.03
C SER A 57 -1.25 15.92 -5.61
N CYS A 58 -1.01 16.41 -4.39
CA CYS A 58 0.34 16.55 -3.84
C CYS A 58 1.04 15.19 -3.64
N VAL A 59 0.30 14.15 -3.27
CA VAL A 59 0.82 12.77 -3.18
C VAL A 59 1.18 12.27 -4.58
N VAL A 60 0.31 12.48 -5.58
CA VAL A 60 0.58 12.08 -6.98
C VAL A 60 1.82 12.80 -7.55
N LYS A 61 2.05 14.05 -7.13
CA LYS A 61 3.25 14.83 -7.47
C LYS A 61 4.54 14.30 -6.82
N GLY A 62 4.43 13.50 -5.76
CA GLY A 62 5.55 12.99 -4.98
C GLY A 62 5.90 13.84 -3.77
N ASP A 63 5.08 14.83 -3.40
CA ASP A 63 5.37 15.72 -2.26
C ASP A 63 5.27 14.96 -0.91
N ALA A 64 4.53 13.84 -0.85
CA ALA A 64 4.45 12.97 0.33
C ALA A 64 5.37 11.74 0.24
N THR A 65 5.54 11.17 -0.96
CA THR A 65 6.26 9.91 -1.19
C THR A 65 7.73 10.10 -1.59
N GLY A 66 8.18 11.34 -1.81
CA GLY A 66 9.51 11.67 -2.31
C GLY A 66 9.73 11.36 -3.80
N VAL A 67 8.81 10.64 -4.45
CA VAL A 67 8.88 10.26 -5.86
C VAL A 67 7.55 10.50 -6.58
N PRO A 68 7.52 11.10 -7.79
CA PRO A 68 6.30 11.26 -8.55
C PRO A 68 5.66 9.92 -8.93
N LEU A 69 4.33 9.83 -8.87
CA LEU A 69 3.59 8.62 -9.26
C LEU A 69 3.22 8.59 -10.76
N VAL A 70 3.38 9.72 -11.45
CA VAL A 70 3.22 9.85 -12.91
C VAL A 70 4.54 9.59 -13.65
N PRO A 71 4.54 9.18 -14.93
CA PRO A 71 3.38 9.01 -15.83
C PRO A 71 2.53 7.76 -15.55
N ILE A 72 1.23 7.83 -15.84
CA ILE A 72 0.31 6.69 -15.85
C ILE A 72 -0.25 6.54 -17.26
N ALA A 73 -0.02 5.40 -17.90
CA ALA A 73 -0.66 5.05 -19.16
C ALA A 73 -1.98 4.30 -18.90
N LEU A 74 -2.96 4.42 -19.80
CA LEU A 74 -4.15 3.57 -19.85
C LEU A 74 -4.25 3.01 -21.27
N GLY A 75 -3.99 1.71 -21.40
CA GLY A 75 -3.71 1.11 -22.70
C GLY A 75 -2.57 1.84 -23.42
N ALA A 76 -2.63 1.82 -24.75
CA ALA A 76 -1.80 2.60 -25.65
C ALA A 76 -2.42 3.97 -26.01
N SER A 77 -3.70 4.21 -25.68
CA SER A 77 -4.42 5.39 -26.17
C SER A 77 -4.31 6.63 -25.28
N VAL A 78 -4.03 6.48 -23.98
CA VAL A 78 -4.01 7.60 -23.03
C VAL A 78 -2.73 7.58 -22.19
N SER A 79 -2.07 8.74 -22.08
CA SER A 79 -0.97 8.99 -21.13
C SER A 79 -1.30 10.17 -20.22
N LEU A 80 -1.16 9.96 -18.92
CA LEU A 80 -1.37 10.95 -17.87
C LEU A 80 -0.02 11.33 -17.27
N ASP A 81 0.67 12.27 -17.91
CA ASP A 81 2.08 12.60 -17.60
C ASP A 81 2.25 13.61 -16.45
N LYS A 82 1.14 14.16 -15.95
CA LYS A 82 1.16 15.21 -14.91
C LYS A 82 0.08 14.93 -13.85
N PRO A 83 0.30 15.31 -12.58
CA PRO A 83 -0.71 15.14 -11.53
C PRO A 83 -2.05 15.80 -11.87
N SER A 84 -2.03 16.96 -12.54
CA SER A 84 -3.26 17.64 -12.99
C SER A 84 -4.03 16.85 -14.04
N ALA A 85 -3.35 16.06 -14.88
CA ALA A 85 -4.00 15.20 -15.86
C ALA A 85 -4.69 14.02 -15.17
N VAL A 86 -4.06 13.44 -14.15
CA VAL A 86 -4.67 12.41 -13.30
C VAL A 86 -5.94 12.94 -12.63
N TYR A 87 -5.86 14.10 -11.99
CA TYR A 87 -7.02 14.76 -11.37
C TYR A 87 -8.15 14.99 -12.37
N ALA A 88 -7.86 15.66 -13.50
CA ALA A 88 -8.87 15.96 -14.51
C ALA A 88 -9.49 14.70 -15.12
N TYR A 89 -8.70 13.64 -15.26
CA TYR A 89 -9.20 12.34 -15.74
C TYR A 89 -10.16 11.72 -14.72
N LEU A 90 -9.80 11.68 -13.43
CA LEU A 90 -10.64 11.11 -12.37
C LEU A 90 -11.90 11.96 -12.07
N ASP A 91 -11.88 13.25 -12.37
CA ASP A 91 -13.03 14.16 -12.24
C ASP A 91 -14.03 14.02 -13.40
N ALA A 92 -13.64 13.39 -14.52
CA ALA A 92 -14.48 13.29 -15.69
C ALA A 92 -15.76 12.48 -15.41
N PRO A 93 -16.94 12.96 -15.84
CA PRO A 93 -18.19 12.26 -15.58
C PRO A 93 -18.26 10.94 -16.37
N THR A 94 -18.49 9.83 -15.66
CA THR A 94 -18.48 8.48 -16.26
C THR A 94 -19.78 8.07 -16.95
N GLN A 95 -20.84 8.88 -16.89
CA GLN A 95 -22.23 8.61 -17.32
C GLN A 95 -22.41 7.51 -18.40
N GLY A 96 -22.43 6.24 -17.99
CA GLY A 96 -22.61 5.08 -18.89
C GLY A 96 -21.41 4.72 -19.77
N ASN A 97 -20.35 5.53 -19.81
CA ASN A 97 -19.13 5.25 -20.55
C ASN A 97 -18.30 4.17 -19.82
N LYS A 98 -18.42 2.92 -20.28
CA LYS A 98 -17.75 1.77 -19.66
C LYS A 98 -16.22 1.83 -19.77
N GLN A 99 -15.68 2.46 -20.81
CA GLN A 99 -14.24 2.68 -20.94
C GLN A 99 -13.76 3.64 -19.85
N LEU A 100 -14.48 4.74 -19.61
CA LEU A 100 -14.11 5.71 -18.59
C LEU A 100 -14.31 5.14 -17.16
N ILE A 101 -15.35 4.31 -16.94
CA ILE A 101 -15.54 3.58 -15.68
C ILE A 101 -14.32 2.67 -15.39
N LEU A 102 -13.88 1.87 -16.37
CA LEU A 102 -12.66 1.09 -16.23
C LEU A 102 -11.43 1.99 -16.02
N GLY A 103 -11.31 3.06 -16.81
CA GLY A 103 -10.20 3.99 -16.75
C GLY A 103 -9.99 4.59 -15.37
N HIS A 104 -11.07 5.01 -14.68
CA HIS A 104 -10.96 5.58 -13.33
C HIS A 104 -10.40 4.56 -12.33
N GLN A 105 -10.90 3.33 -12.38
CA GLN A 105 -10.44 2.26 -11.48
C GLN A 105 -9.01 1.84 -11.81
N LEU A 106 -8.67 1.77 -13.10
CA LEU A 106 -7.33 1.47 -13.58
C LEU A 106 -6.29 2.52 -13.14
N VAL A 107 -6.62 3.82 -13.25
CA VAL A 107 -5.76 4.89 -12.72
C VAL A 107 -5.51 4.69 -11.23
N ALA A 108 -6.57 4.48 -10.44
CA ALA A 108 -6.44 4.27 -9.00
C ALA A 108 -5.59 3.03 -8.66
N SER A 109 -5.81 1.91 -9.36
CA SER A 109 -5.04 0.68 -9.14
C SER A 109 -3.57 0.83 -9.54
N LYS A 110 -3.25 1.54 -10.62
CA LYS A 110 -1.85 1.83 -11.00
C LYS A 110 -1.16 2.75 -10.00
N LEU A 111 -1.88 3.74 -9.46
CA LEU A 111 -1.36 4.59 -8.39
C LEU A 111 -1.12 3.78 -7.11
N ASN A 112 -2.02 2.87 -6.75
CA ASN A 112 -1.84 1.95 -5.64
C ASN A 112 -0.61 1.05 -5.83
N ALA A 113 -0.46 0.44 -7.01
CA ALA A 113 0.69 -0.40 -7.34
C ALA A 113 2.03 0.36 -7.22
N LYS A 114 2.08 1.60 -7.71
CA LYS A 114 3.29 2.44 -7.60
C LYS A 114 3.56 2.94 -6.19
N ALA A 115 2.52 3.35 -5.45
CA ALA A 115 2.69 3.94 -4.13
C ALA A 115 3.00 2.89 -3.05
N PHE A 116 2.42 1.69 -3.18
CA PHE A 116 2.42 0.66 -2.13
C PHE A 116 3.12 -0.64 -2.55
N GLY A 117 3.60 -0.76 -3.78
CA GLY A 117 4.36 -1.94 -4.22
C GLY A 117 3.53 -3.22 -4.35
N ILE A 118 2.21 -3.13 -4.51
CA ILE A 118 1.29 -4.28 -4.47
C ILE A 118 1.24 -5.11 -5.76
N GLY A 119 2.14 -4.86 -6.71
CA GLY A 119 2.08 -5.44 -8.06
C GLY A 119 2.11 -6.97 -8.12
N ASN A 120 2.84 -7.60 -7.19
CA ASN A 120 2.99 -9.07 -7.13
C ASN A 120 1.94 -9.75 -6.24
N VAL A 121 1.03 -8.99 -5.63
CA VAL A 121 -0.03 -9.55 -4.79
C VAL A 121 -1.08 -10.23 -5.66
N GLU A 122 -1.34 -11.51 -5.42
CA GLU A 122 -2.46 -12.26 -6.00
C GLU A 122 -3.80 -11.70 -5.47
N PHE A 123 -4.78 -11.46 -6.35
CA PHE A 123 -6.00 -10.76 -5.94
C PHE A 123 -7.30 -11.39 -6.44
N ALA A 124 -7.41 -11.70 -7.74
CA ALA A 124 -8.65 -12.19 -8.31
C ALA A 124 -8.37 -13.15 -9.47
N ASP A 125 -9.17 -14.21 -9.57
CA ASP A 125 -9.22 -15.11 -10.73
C ASP A 125 -10.16 -14.50 -11.79
N TYR A 126 -9.59 -13.73 -12.71
CA TYR A 126 -10.28 -13.07 -13.80
C TYR A 126 -10.76 -14.07 -14.85
N ASN A 127 -9.94 -15.07 -15.19
CA ASN A 127 -10.18 -15.94 -16.34
C ASN A 127 -10.97 -17.23 -15.97
N ALA A 128 -11.16 -17.48 -14.68
CA ALA A 128 -11.81 -18.64 -14.08
C ALA A 128 -11.08 -19.98 -14.29
N ASP A 129 -9.75 -19.97 -14.37
CA ASP A 129 -8.91 -21.17 -14.45
C ASP A 129 -8.55 -21.77 -13.07
N GLY A 130 -8.97 -21.11 -11.98
CA GLY A 130 -8.73 -21.53 -10.62
C GLY A 130 -7.42 -21.00 -10.02
N VAL A 131 -6.66 -20.17 -10.75
CA VAL A 131 -5.47 -19.48 -10.28
C VAL A 131 -5.76 -17.98 -10.18
N LEU A 132 -5.31 -17.35 -9.10
CA LEU A 132 -5.46 -15.90 -8.95
C LEU A 132 -4.45 -15.18 -9.83
N GLU A 133 -4.89 -14.16 -10.56
CA GLU A 133 -3.97 -13.20 -11.15
C GLU A 133 -3.42 -12.24 -10.09
N THR A 134 -2.13 -11.92 -10.25
CA THR A 134 -1.47 -10.81 -9.56
C THR A 134 -2.05 -9.47 -9.99
N VAL A 135 -1.89 -8.45 -9.14
CA VAL A 135 -2.29 -7.07 -9.48
C VAL A 135 -1.66 -6.63 -10.80
N ASN A 136 -0.36 -6.89 -11.04
CA ASN A 136 0.29 -6.54 -12.31
C ASN A 136 -0.38 -7.21 -13.52
N GLN A 137 -0.70 -8.51 -13.43
CA GLN A 137 -1.43 -9.20 -14.50
C GLN A 137 -2.82 -8.59 -14.73
N LEU A 138 -3.56 -8.26 -13.67
CA LEU A 138 -4.85 -7.59 -13.77
C LEU A 138 -4.75 -6.21 -14.42
N LEU A 139 -3.70 -5.44 -14.10
CA LEU A 139 -3.42 -4.13 -14.71
C LEU A 139 -3.11 -4.26 -16.21
N ASP A 140 -2.31 -5.24 -16.61
CA ASP A 140 -1.98 -5.50 -18.02
C ASP A 140 -3.22 -5.92 -18.82
N ILE A 141 -4.06 -6.79 -18.26
CA ILE A 141 -5.35 -7.16 -18.86
C ILE A 141 -6.25 -5.93 -18.97
N ALA A 142 -6.33 -5.12 -17.90
CA ALA A 142 -7.15 -3.91 -17.89
C ALA A 142 -6.71 -2.88 -18.93
N ASP A 143 -5.40 -2.72 -19.19
CA ASP A 143 -4.89 -1.87 -20.27
C ASP A 143 -5.39 -2.34 -21.64
N GLY A 144 -5.30 -3.64 -21.93
CA GLY A 144 -5.83 -4.20 -23.18
C GLY A 144 -7.33 -4.00 -23.32
N LEU A 145 -8.08 -4.20 -22.24
CA LEU A 145 -9.54 -4.00 -22.21
C LEU A 145 -9.94 -2.53 -22.31
N TYR A 146 -9.12 -1.61 -21.80
CA TYR A 146 -9.36 -0.19 -21.90
C TYR A 146 -9.46 0.25 -23.36
N ASP A 147 -8.52 -0.18 -24.20
CA ASP A 147 -8.51 0.19 -25.63
C ASP A 147 -9.49 -0.63 -26.47
N ALA A 148 -9.48 -1.96 -26.31
CA ALA A 148 -10.12 -2.87 -27.25
C ALA A 148 -11.18 -3.79 -26.61
N GLY A 149 -11.40 -3.70 -25.30
CA GLY A 149 -12.32 -4.57 -24.57
C GLY A 149 -13.79 -4.31 -24.91
N SER A 150 -14.61 -5.35 -24.80
CA SER A 150 -16.06 -5.21 -24.88
C SER A 150 -16.60 -4.43 -23.67
N SER A 151 -17.83 -3.89 -23.78
CA SER A 151 -18.49 -3.24 -22.63
C SER A 151 -18.64 -4.17 -21.43
N THR A 152 -18.88 -5.47 -21.67
CA THR A 152 -19.01 -6.48 -20.60
C THR A 152 -17.68 -6.70 -19.90
N ASP A 153 -16.60 -6.88 -20.66
CA ASP A 153 -15.27 -7.13 -20.10
C ASP A 153 -14.76 -5.91 -19.34
N ARG A 154 -15.00 -4.70 -19.86
CA ARG A 154 -14.67 -3.45 -19.17
C ARG A 154 -15.39 -3.32 -17.84
N VAL A 155 -16.67 -3.66 -17.78
CA VAL A 155 -17.45 -3.64 -16.52
C VAL A 155 -16.95 -4.70 -15.54
N LYS A 156 -16.67 -5.92 -16.03
CA LYS A 156 -16.12 -7.01 -15.22
C LYS A 156 -14.79 -6.60 -14.60
N MET A 157 -13.86 -6.12 -15.42
CA MET A 157 -12.55 -5.67 -14.94
C MET A 157 -12.67 -4.44 -14.03
N ALA A 158 -13.50 -3.46 -14.36
CA ALA A 158 -13.73 -2.31 -13.48
C ALA A 158 -14.24 -2.73 -12.09
N THR A 159 -15.07 -3.77 -12.02
CA THR A 159 -15.57 -4.31 -10.74
C THR A 159 -14.45 -4.96 -9.92
N ILE A 160 -13.55 -5.71 -10.58
CA ILE A 160 -12.40 -6.32 -9.92
C ILE A 160 -11.46 -5.25 -9.37
N LEU A 161 -11.12 -4.25 -10.18
CA LEU A 161 -10.24 -3.16 -9.77
C LEU A 161 -10.88 -2.26 -8.71
N ASP A 162 -12.19 -2.03 -8.77
CA ASP A 162 -12.91 -1.35 -7.69
C ASP A 162 -12.79 -2.12 -6.38
N LYS A 163 -12.99 -3.44 -6.38
CA LYS A 163 -12.78 -4.27 -5.18
C LYS A 163 -11.34 -4.15 -4.65
N LEU A 164 -10.33 -4.20 -5.53
CA LEU A 164 -8.92 -4.00 -5.15
C LEU A 164 -8.71 -2.65 -4.46
N ASN A 165 -9.19 -1.58 -5.10
CA ASN A 165 -9.01 -0.21 -4.63
C ASN A 165 -9.74 0.10 -3.32
N ASN A 166 -10.72 -0.72 -2.93
CA ASN A 166 -11.47 -0.58 -1.68
C ASN A 166 -10.96 -1.49 -0.55
N THR A 167 -10.27 -2.60 -0.87
CA THR A 167 -9.90 -3.64 0.11
C THR A 167 -8.97 -3.13 1.22
N GLY A 168 -8.00 -2.29 0.87
CA GLY A 168 -6.91 -1.84 1.74
C GLY A 168 -7.04 -0.39 2.22
N THR A 169 -8.25 0.17 2.18
CA THR A 169 -8.47 1.61 2.40
C THR A 169 -8.30 2.06 3.84
N GLU A 170 -8.46 1.13 4.78
CA GLU A 170 -8.36 1.38 6.22
C GLU A 170 -6.93 1.20 6.76
N GLU A 171 -6.05 0.58 5.99
CA GLU A 171 -4.65 0.35 6.38
C GLU A 171 -3.87 1.66 6.52
N GLU A 172 -2.90 1.68 7.44
CA GLU A 172 -2.07 2.84 7.71
C GLU A 172 -1.19 3.23 6.50
N LEU A 173 -0.96 4.53 6.33
CA LEU A 173 -0.04 5.04 5.31
C LEU A 173 1.35 5.24 5.90
N TYR A 174 2.38 4.87 5.14
CA TYR A 174 3.77 5.22 5.47
C TYR A 174 4.10 6.71 5.24
N PHE A 175 3.17 7.47 4.67
CA PHE A 175 3.33 8.90 4.37
C PHE A 175 2.11 9.71 4.86
N ASP A 176 2.33 11.00 5.09
CA ASP A 176 1.27 11.96 5.39
C ASP A 176 0.53 12.36 4.09
N PRO A 177 -0.74 11.96 3.90
CA PRO A 177 -1.46 12.27 2.67
C PRO A 177 -1.77 13.77 2.54
N THR A 178 -1.69 14.54 3.63
CA THR A 178 -1.89 15.99 3.59
C THR A 178 -0.68 16.76 3.07
N CYS A 179 0.45 16.08 2.87
CA CYS A 179 1.71 16.64 2.38
C CYS A 179 2.22 17.82 3.24
N LYS A 180 1.94 17.81 4.55
CA LYS A 180 2.43 18.81 5.51
C LYS A 180 3.72 18.38 6.20
N SER A 181 3.98 17.08 6.19
CA SER A 181 5.19 16.47 6.72
C SER A 181 6.27 16.34 5.64
N ALA A 182 7.51 16.08 6.06
CA ALA A 182 8.59 15.79 5.11
C ALA A 182 8.26 14.52 4.30
N PRO A 183 8.64 14.45 3.02
CA PRO A 183 8.41 13.27 2.20
C PRO A 183 9.15 12.05 2.75
N VAL A 184 8.51 10.89 2.65
CA VAL A 184 9.08 9.60 3.04
C VAL A 184 9.14 8.71 1.81
N LEU A 185 10.29 8.09 1.55
CA LEU A 185 10.42 7.16 0.42
C LEU A 185 9.53 5.92 0.63
N PRO A 186 8.99 5.33 -0.44
CA PRO A 186 8.26 4.08 -0.33
C PRO A 186 9.12 3.00 0.34
N PRO A 187 8.52 2.13 1.17
CA PRO A 187 9.22 0.97 1.70
C PRO A 187 9.77 0.14 0.54
N PRO A 188 10.95 -0.51 0.71
CA PRO A 188 11.50 -1.38 -0.32
C PRO A 188 10.47 -2.47 -0.66
N ALA A 189 10.30 -2.73 -1.95
CA ALA A 189 9.45 -3.82 -2.40
C ALA A 189 10.00 -5.15 -1.87
N CYS A 190 9.12 -6.00 -1.35
CA CYS A 190 9.48 -7.38 -1.01
C CYS A 190 9.67 -8.13 -2.34
N GLU A 191 10.88 -8.65 -2.58
CA GLU A 191 11.24 -9.44 -3.78
C GLU A 191 10.62 -10.84 -3.76
#